data_AF-A0A7C4XQD2-F1
#
_entry.id   AF-A0A7C4XQD2-F1
#
_cell.length_a   1.000
_cell.length_b   1.000
_cell.length_c   1.000
_cell.angle_alpha   90.00
_cell.angle_beta   90.00
_cell.angle_gamma   90.00
#
_symmetry.space_group_name_H-M   'P 1'
#
loop_
_entity.id
_entity.type
_entity.pdbx_description
1 polymer ?
#
loop_
_entity_poly.entity_id
_entity_poly.type
_entity_poly.pdbx_seq_one_letter_code
_entity_poly.pdbx_strand_id
1 'polypeptide(L)' 'RAVVGEPNPRTGEEVVAYVVPEPGHAIDVDALRGACAHALARYKCPSRIEIVDELPRSVAGKLVRRELRVG' A
#
# COMPACT_ATOMS: atom_id res chain seq x y z
N ARG A 1 7.35 -3.14 -1.54
CA ARG A 1 6.06 -2.41 -1.72
C ARG A 1 5.01 -3.28 -2.45
N ALA A 2 3.73 -3.09 -2.13
CA ALA A 2 2.58 -3.74 -2.76
C ALA A 2 1.37 -2.79 -2.78
N VAL A 3 0.42 -2.97 -3.70
CA VAL A 3 -0.84 -2.23 -3.74
C VAL A 3 -1.97 -3.23 -3.94
N VAL A 4 -3.03 -3.11 -3.14
CA VAL A 4 -4.21 -3.99 -3.18
C VAL A 4 -5.48 -3.18 -3.05
N GLY A 5 -6.56 -3.73 -3.60
CA GLY A 5 -7.91 -3.31 -3.26
C GLY A 5 -8.37 -3.98 -1.97
N GLU A 6 -8.97 -3.19 -1.08
CA GLU A 6 -9.61 -3.64 0.16
C GLU A 6 -11.08 -3.24 0.20
N PRO A 7 -11.97 -4.08 0.78
CA PRO A 7 -13.36 -3.71 0.98
C PRO A 7 -13.47 -2.44 1.81
N ASN A 8 -14.20 -1.44 1.31
CA ASN A 8 -14.46 -0.20 2.02
C ASN A 8 -15.97 -0.02 2.18
N PRO A 9 -16.50 0.14 3.41
CA PRO A 9 -17.94 0.16 3.67
C PRO A 9 -18.67 1.35 2.99
N ARG A 10 -17.95 2.42 2.66
CA ARG A 10 -18.51 3.63 2.05
C ARG A 10 -18.39 3.64 0.53
N THR A 11 -17.33 3.05 -0.01
CA THR A 11 -16.96 3.15 -1.44
C THR A 11 -16.98 1.80 -2.18
N GLY A 12 -17.27 0.71 -1.48
CA GLY A 12 -17.19 -0.66 -1.98
C GLY A 12 -15.76 -1.20 -1.91
N GLU A 13 -14.82 -0.49 -2.50
CA GLU A 13 -13.39 -0.85 -2.53
C GLU A 13 -12.51 0.40 -2.41
N GLU A 14 -11.37 0.28 -1.73
CA GLU A 14 -10.35 1.32 -1.67
C GLU A 14 -8.97 0.81 -2.07
N VAL A 15 -8.15 1.72 -2.61
CA VAL A 15 -6.76 1.43 -2.98
C VAL A 15 -5.87 1.61 -1.74
N VAL A 16 -5.24 0.53 -1.28
CA VAL A 16 -4.31 0.52 -0.16
C VAL A 16 -2.90 0.19 -0.65
N ALA A 17 -1.93 1.04 -0.30
CA ALA A 17 -0.52 0.82 -0.60
C ALA A 17 0.25 0.39 0.66
N TYR A 18 0.94 -0.74 0.57
CA TYR A 18 1.84 -1.25 1.61
C TYR A 18 3.28 -1.00 1.22
N VAL A 19 4.02 -0.27 2.04
CA VAL A 19 5.38 0.17 1.74
C VAL A 19 6.32 -0.31 2.84
N VAL A 20 7.47 -0.85 2.42
CA VAL A 20 8.54 -1.26 3.33
C VAL A 20 9.65 -0.23 3.17
N PRO A 21 10.13 0.40 4.25
CA PRO A 21 11.25 1.32 4.18
C PRO A 21 12.53 0.56 3.80
N GLU A 22 13.38 1.19 3.00
CA GLU A 22 14.75 0.70 2.85
C GLU A 22 15.50 0.86 4.19
N PRO A 23 16.47 0.00 4.51
CA PRO A 23 17.24 0.11 5.75
C PRO A 23 17.81 1.52 5.96
N GLY A 24 17.60 2.08 7.15
CA GLY A 24 18.08 3.42 7.51
C GLY A 24 17.28 4.58 6.88
N HIS A 25 16.19 4.31 6.16
CA HIS A 25 15.33 5.33 5.57
C HIS A 25 13.96 5.36 6.23
N ALA A 26 13.45 6.56 6.50
CA ALA A 26 12.07 6.76 6.90
C ALA A 26 11.21 7.06 5.66
N ILE A 27 9.95 6.64 5.68
CA ILE A 27 8.96 7.00 4.67
C ILE A 27 8.13 8.16 5.19
N ASP A 28 8.14 9.27 4.46
CA ASP A 28 7.17 10.34 4.63
C ASP A 28 5.90 10.01 3.81
N VAL A 29 4.83 9.70 4.53
CA VAL A 29 3.55 9.30 3.92
C VAL A 29 2.89 10.45 3.17
N ASP A 30 3.02 11.69 3.65
CA ASP A 30 2.41 12.86 3.01
C ASP A 30 3.15 13.23 1.74
N ALA A 31 4.48 13.18 1.76
CA ALA A 31 5.28 13.34 0.54
C ALA A 31 4.97 12.26 -0.49
N LEU A 32 4.83 10.99 -0.06
CA LEU A 32 4.46 9.89 -0.95
C LEU A 32 3.06 10.06 -1.54
N ARG A 33 2.09 10.48 -0.71
CA ARG A 33 0.72 10.79 -1.16
C ARG A 33 0.71 11.93 -2.18
N GLY A 34 1.49 12.98 -1.93
CA GLY A 34 1.67 14.10 -2.85
C GLY A 34 2.27 13.67 -4.19
N ALA A 35 3.30 12.82 -4.17
CA ALA A 35 3.90 12.24 -5.38
C ALA A 35 2.88 11.41 -6.18
N CYS A 36 2.06 10.58 -5.51
CA CYS A 36 0.97 9.86 -6.16
C CYS A 36 -0.05 10.80 -6.79
N ALA A 37 -0.49 11.84 -6.07
CA ALA A 37 -1.47 12.80 -6.58
C ALA A 37 -0.95 13.60 -7.79
N HIS A 38 0.36 13.84 -7.85
CA HIS A 38 0.98 14.49 -9.00
C HIS A 38 1.08 13.57 -10.22
N ALA A 39 1.40 12.29 -10.00
CA ALA A 39 1.70 11.34 -11.08
C ALA A 39 0.48 10.53 -11.58
N LEU A 40 -0.59 10.45 -10.80
CA LEU A 40 -1.73 9.57 -11.06
C LEU A 40 -3.06 10.34 -11.10
N ALA A 41 -4.01 9.81 -11.87
CA ALA A 41 -5.40 10.24 -11.76
C ALA A 41 -5.91 10.00 -10.32
N ARG A 42 -6.77 10.90 -9.82
CA ARG A 42 -7.24 10.90 -8.42
C ARG A 42 -7.78 9.54 -7.95
N TYR A 43 -8.53 8.83 -8.79
CA TYR A 43 -9.12 7.53 -8.45
C TYR A 43 -8.10 6.37 -8.40
N LYS A 44 -6.86 6.59 -8.87
CA LYS A 44 -5.74 5.63 -8.76
C LYS A 44 -4.83 5.93 -7.57
N CYS A 45 -5.01 7.08 -6.93
CA CYS A 45 -4.21 7.43 -5.75
C CYS A 45 -4.62 6.52 -4.58
N PRO A 46 -3.67 6.00 -3.79
CA PRO A 46 -4.00 5.25 -2.60
C PRO A 46 -4.82 6.09 -1.63
N SER A 47 -5.96 5.57 -1.20
CA SER A 47 -6.74 6.16 -0.11
C SER A 47 -5.97 6.02 1.20
N ARG A 48 -5.35 4.85 1.40
CA ARG A 48 -4.55 4.49 2.58
C ARG A 48 -3.14 4.06 2.16
N ILE A 49 -2.15 4.45 2.96
CA ILE A 49 -0.75 4.04 2.80
C ILE A 49 -0.32 3.50 4.16
N GLU A 50 0.08 2.24 4.19
CA GLU A 50 0.56 1.53 5.37
C GLU A 50 2.06 1.28 5.27
N ILE A 51 2.79 1.64 6.31
CA ILE A 51 4.21 1.29 6.45
C ILE A 51 4.27 -0.04 7.20
N VAL A 52 4.93 -1.03 6.60
CA VAL A 52 5.10 -2.37 7.18
C VAL A 52 6.56 -2.75 7.19
N ASP A 53 6.97 -3.57 8.15
CA ASP A 53 8.35 -4.04 8.26
C ASP A 53 8.70 -5.01 7.13
N GLU A 54 7.73 -5.81 6.70
CA GLU A 54 7.89 -6.74 5.59
C GLU A 54 6.58 -6.99 4.84
N LEU A 55 6.70 -7.57 3.64
CA LEU A 55 5.54 -8.03 2.88
C LEU A 55 5.44 -9.55 2.98
N PRO A 56 4.23 -10.10 3.20
CA PRO A 56 4.03 -11.53 3.32
C PRO A 56 4.37 -12.22 1.99
N ARG A 57 5.23 -13.22 2.07
CA ARG A 57 5.67 -14.02 0.91
C ARG A 57 5.45 -15.50 1.19
N SER A 58 5.05 -16.23 0.15
CA SER A 58 4.98 -17.68 0.20
C SER A 58 6.39 -18.28 0.26
N VAL A 59 6.48 -19.58 0.53
CA VAL A 59 7.73 -20.35 0.48
C VAL A 59 8.44 -20.20 -0.88
N ALA A 60 7.70 -19.98 -1.96
CA ALA A 60 8.24 -19.73 -3.30
C ALA A 60 8.61 -18.24 -3.55
N GLY A 61 8.58 -17.38 -2.54
CA GLY A 61 8.90 -15.96 -2.60
C GLY A 61 7.81 -15.04 -3.19
N LYS A 62 6.66 -15.60 -3.57
CA LYS A 62 5.55 -14.84 -4.19
C LYS A 62 4.80 -14.04 -3.13
N LEU A 63 4.44 -12.80 -3.45
CA LEU A 63 3.61 -11.96 -2.58
C LEU A 63 2.26 -12.62 -2.29
N VAL A 64 1.89 -12.73 -1.01
CA VAL A 64 0.61 -13.29 -0.58
C VAL A 64 -0.36 -12.16 -0.26
N ARG A 65 -1.00 -11.60 -1.30
CA ARG A 65 -1.85 -10.40 -1.17
C ARG A 65 -3.00 -10.52 -0.17
N ARG A 66 -3.55 -11.72 0.03
CA ARG A 66 -4.65 -11.94 0.98
C ARG A 66 -4.23 -11.69 2.44
N GLU A 67 -2.97 -11.91 2.77
CA GLU A 67 -2.43 -11.72 4.13
C GLU A 67 -2.18 -10.25 4.45
N LEU A 68 -2.15 -9.38 3.44
CA LEU A 68 -2.11 -7.92 3.64
C LEU A 68 -3.46 -7.36 4.11
N ARG A 69 -4.58 -8.01 3.72
CA ARG A 69 -5.95 -7.50 3.93
C ARG A 69 -6.52 -7.79 5.32
N VAL A 70 -5.70 -8.28 6.26
CA VAL A 70 -6.13 -8.73 7.60
C VAL A 70 -5.87 -7.67 8.68
N GLY A 71 -5.58 -6.43 8.26
CA GLY A 71 -5.45 -5.26 9.14
C GLY A 71 -6.77 -4.54 9.35
#